data_AF-A0A945W244-F1
#
_entry.id   AF-A0A945W244-F1
#
_cell.length_a   1.000
_cell.length_b   1.000
_cell.length_c   1.000
_cell.angle_alpha   90.00
_cell.angle_beta   90.00
_cell.angle_gamma   90.00
#
_symmetry.space_group_name_H-M   'P 1'
#
loop_
_entity.id
_entity.type
_entity.pdbx_description
1 polymer ?
#
loop_
_entity_poly.entity_id
_entity_poly.type
_entity_poly.pdbx_seq_one_letter_code
_entity_poly.pdbx_strand_id
1 'polypeptide(L)'
;MKKTIRRLTKKVLKDLDCYSEDAVNLVMETGMAESGFRNLEQIRGRALGFFQVEPSTAYDIWENFAMMRPRYREVLMRYGFDETDMDSVTGNIRVQIALCRLKYRRKKPPIPHTLEGRAEYWKLHYNT
;
A
#
# COMPACT_ATOMS: atom_id res chain seq x y z
N MET A 1 -17.50 -6.10 -1.00
CA MET A 1 -16.01 -6.11 -0.89
C MET A 1 -15.36 -4.78 -1.28
N LYS A 2 -15.34 -4.37 -2.57
CA LYS A 2 -14.62 -3.15 -3.03
C LYS A 2 -15.00 -1.85 -2.31
N LYS A 3 -16.28 -1.64 -1.98
CA LYS A 3 -16.76 -0.49 -1.18
C LYS A 3 -16.13 -0.46 0.23
N THR A 4 -16.03 -1.63 0.87
CA THR A 4 -15.40 -1.78 2.19
C THR A 4 -13.91 -1.47 2.13
N ILE A 5 -13.21 -2.00 1.13
CA ILE A 5 -11.77 -1.74 0.93
C ILE A 5 -11.56 -0.25 0.70
N ARG A 6 -12.34 0.40 -0.17
CA ARG A 6 -12.24 1.86 -0.40
C ARG A 6 -12.46 2.65 0.89
N ARG A 7 -13.43 2.29 1.72
CA ARG A 7 -13.65 2.94 3.03
C ARG A 7 -12.43 2.78 3.95
N LEU A 8 -11.85 1.58 4.01
CA LEU A 8 -10.62 1.33 4.77
C LEU A 8 -9.46 2.15 4.19
N THR A 9 -9.29 2.21 2.87
CA THR A 9 -8.29 3.03 2.19
C THR A 9 -8.41 4.49 2.60
N LYS A 10 -9.61 5.07 2.55
CA LYS A 10 -9.83 6.46 3.02
C LYS A 10 -9.41 6.64 4.47
N LYS A 11 -9.77 5.71 5.35
CA LYS A 11 -9.38 5.78 6.78
C LYS A 11 -7.87 5.70 6.95
N VAL A 12 -7.21 4.71 6.38
CA VAL A 12 -5.76 4.51 6.52
C VAL A 12 -4.98 5.70 5.98
N LEU A 13 -5.36 6.23 4.81
CA LEU A 13 -4.69 7.38 4.22
C LEU A 13 -4.85 8.67 5.05
N LYS A 14 -6.01 8.86 5.69
CA LYS A 14 -6.23 9.95 6.65
C LYS A 14 -5.43 9.74 7.93
N ASP A 15 -5.41 8.51 8.43
CA ASP A 15 -4.61 8.15 9.60
C ASP A 15 -3.11 8.37 9.30
N LEU A 16 -2.64 8.17 8.06
CA LEU A 16 -1.26 8.47 7.63
C LEU A 16 -1.00 9.95 7.28
N ASP A 17 -2.01 10.83 7.29
CA ASP A 17 -1.88 12.22 6.81
C ASP A 17 -1.35 12.34 5.36
N CYS A 18 -1.76 11.41 4.50
CA CYS A 18 -1.35 11.35 3.09
C CYS A 18 -2.53 11.11 2.14
N TYR A 19 -3.71 11.61 2.54
CA TYR A 19 -4.98 11.46 1.85
C TYR A 19 -5.16 12.48 0.73
N SER A 20 -5.59 11.99 -0.42
CA SER A 20 -6.29 12.72 -1.48
C SER A 20 -7.22 11.73 -2.18
N GLU A 21 -8.24 12.19 -2.91
CA GLU A 21 -9.07 11.27 -3.70
C GLU A 21 -8.23 10.53 -4.75
N ASP A 22 -7.24 11.18 -5.36
CA ASP A 22 -6.32 10.53 -6.29
C ASP A 22 -5.45 9.45 -5.62
N ALA A 23 -4.98 9.68 -4.39
CA ALA A 23 -4.25 8.67 -3.64
C ALA A 23 -5.13 7.47 -3.29
N VAL A 24 -6.41 7.69 -2.98
CA VAL A 24 -7.38 6.61 -2.74
C VAL A 24 -7.63 5.85 -4.04
N ASN A 25 -7.81 6.55 -5.16
CA ASN A 25 -8.01 5.94 -6.47
C ASN A 25 -6.80 5.11 -6.88
N LEU A 26 -5.59 5.67 -6.77
CA LEU A 26 -4.34 4.97 -7.05
C LEU A 26 -4.25 3.67 -6.27
N VAL A 27 -4.42 3.71 -4.94
CA VAL A 27 -4.35 2.49 -4.11
C VAL A 27 -5.42 1.48 -4.52
N MET A 28 -6.67 1.91 -4.75
CA MET A 28 -7.74 1.02 -5.18
C MET A 28 -7.47 0.37 -6.55
N GLU A 29 -6.86 1.11 -7.47
CA GLU A 29 -6.47 0.66 -8.79
C GLU A 29 -5.26 -0.29 -8.73
N THR A 30 -4.28 -0.02 -7.86
CA THR A 30 -3.17 -0.95 -7.57
C THR A 30 -3.69 -2.31 -7.13
N GLY A 31 -4.59 -2.37 -6.14
CA GLY A 31 -5.16 -3.66 -5.70
C GLY A 31 -5.99 -4.36 -6.79
N MET A 32 -6.53 -3.61 -7.76
CA MET A 32 -7.19 -4.18 -8.92
C MET A 32 -6.18 -4.82 -9.89
N ALA A 33 -5.10 -4.11 -10.19
CA ALA A 33 -4.06 -4.55 -11.12
C ALA A 33 -3.25 -5.73 -10.56
N GLU A 34 -2.93 -5.71 -9.26
CA GLU A 34 -2.06 -6.71 -8.63
C GLU A 34 -2.77 -8.05 -8.38
N SER A 35 -4.00 -8.05 -7.85
CA SER A 35 -4.70 -9.31 -7.56
C SER A 35 -6.21 -9.30 -7.83
N GLY A 36 -6.74 -8.18 -8.33
CA GLY A 36 -8.19 -8.00 -8.48
C GLY A 36 -8.95 -8.04 -7.14
N PHE A 37 -8.25 -7.91 -6.01
CA PHE A 37 -8.74 -8.21 -4.66
C PHE A 37 -9.25 -9.66 -4.49
N ARG A 38 -8.59 -10.64 -5.12
CA ARG A 38 -9.02 -12.05 -5.07
C ARG A 38 -8.01 -12.96 -4.41
N ASN A 39 -6.72 -12.67 -4.58
CA ASN A 39 -5.65 -13.53 -4.10
C ASN A 39 -4.81 -12.78 -3.07
N LEU A 40 -4.45 -13.48 -1.99
CA LEU A 40 -3.53 -13.00 -0.95
C LEU A 40 -2.10 -13.48 -1.20
N GLU A 41 -1.94 -14.55 -1.98
CA GLU A 41 -0.64 -15.12 -2.34
C GLU A 41 -0.46 -15.08 -3.86
N GLN A 42 0.77 -14.82 -4.31
CA GLN A 42 1.14 -14.91 -5.71
C GLN A 42 1.32 -16.38 -6.11
N ILE A 43 0.83 -16.77 -7.30
CA ILE A 43 1.02 -18.13 -7.85
C ILE A 43 2.52 -18.44 -8.06
N ARG A 44 3.35 -17.42 -8.29
CA ARG A 44 4.81 -17.51 -8.42
C ARG A 44 5.47 -16.28 -7.82
N GLY A 45 5.82 -16.31 -6.54
CA GLY A 45 6.51 -15.20 -5.86
C GLY A 45 6.18 -15.10 -4.37
N ARG A 46 6.76 -14.12 -3.67
CA ARG A 46 6.53 -13.87 -2.23
C ARG A 46 5.69 -12.60 -1.97
N ALA A 47 5.07 -12.03 -2.99
CA ALA A 47 4.31 -10.79 -2.85
C ALA A 47 3.04 -11.03 -2.00
N LEU A 48 2.80 -10.13 -1.05
CA LEU A 48 1.87 -10.34 0.07
C LEU A 48 0.56 -9.56 -0.13
N GLY A 49 -0.56 -10.23 0.11
CA GLY A 49 -1.89 -9.63 0.20
C GLY A 49 -2.43 -9.08 -1.13
N PHE A 50 -3.52 -8.31 -1.07
CA PHE A 50 -4.20 -7.83 -2.28
C PHE A 50 -3.40 -6.83 -3.12
N PHE A 51 -2.39 -6.20 -2.51
CA PHE A 51 -1.56 -5.19 -3.15
C PHE A 51 -0.18 -5.74 -3.54
N GLN A 52 0.03 -7.04 -3.38
CA GLN A 52 1.24 -7.77 -3.78
C GLN A 52 2.52 -7.02 -3.38
N VAL A 53 2.60 -6.63 -2.10
CA VAL A 53 3.80 -5.96 -1.57
C VAL A 53 4.84 -7.03 -1.29
N GLU A 54 6.03 -6.94 -1.89
CA GLU A 54 7.13 -7.85 -1.57
C GLU A 54 7.65 -7.63 -0.14
N PRO A 55 8.08 -8.69 0.57
CA PRO A 55 8.65 -8.58 1.91
C PRO A 55 9.78 -7.56 1.98
N SER A 56 10.76 -7.64 1.06
CA SER A 56 11.89 -6.71 0.95
C SER A 56 11.44 -5.24 0.87
N THR A 57 10.37 -4.98 0.13
CA THR A 57 9.77 -3.64 0.03
C THR A 57 9.12 -3.21 1.33
N ALA A 58 8.42 -4.12 2.04
CA ALA A 58 7.83 -3.82 3.34
C ALA A 58 8.91 -3.47 4.38
N TYR A 59 9.97 -4.28 4.47
CA TYR A 59 11.13 -4.02 5.32
C TYR A 59 11.79 -2.68 5.02
N ASP A 60 12.06 -2.39 3.74
CA ASP A 60 12.68 -1.13 3.33
C ASP A 60 11.79 0.08 3.63
N ILE A 61 10.47 -0.04 3.49
CA ILE A 61 9.53 1.02 3.91
C ILE A 61 9.58 1.22 5.42
N TRP A 62 9.64 0.15 6.20
CA TRP A 62 9.72 0.24 7.66
C TRP A 62 11.00 0.94 8.10
N GLU A 63 12.15 0.35 7.77
CA GLU A 63 13.47 0.74 8.24
C GLU A 63 13.88 2.11 7.71
N ASN A 64 13.77 2.31 6.39
CA ASN A 64 14.35 3.47 5.70
C ASN A 64 13.34 4.58 5.44
N PHE A 65 12.08 4.46 5.87
CA PHE A 65 11.08 5.49 5.61
C PHE A 65 10.14 5.78 6.78
N ALA A 66 9.49 4.75 7.33
CA ALA A 66 8.50 4.90 8.38
C ALA A 66 9.14 5.21 9.74
N MET A 67 10.24 4.53 10.10
CA MET A 67 10.93 4.73 11.38
C MET A 67 11.39 6.18 11.62
N MET A 68 11.77 6.88 10.54
CA MET A 68 12.16 8.29 10.58
C MET A 68 10.96 9.28 10.59
N ARG A 69 9.72 8.79 10.50
CA ARG A 69 8.51 9.61 10.39
C ARG A 69 7.50 9.16 11.45
N PRO A 70 7.46 9.82 12.63
CA PRO A 70 6.70 9.36 13.79
C PRO A 70 5.26 8.93 13.46
N ARG A 71 4.56 9.75 12.65
CA ARG A 71 3.20 9.46 12.22
C ARG A 71 3.07 8.13 11.46
N TYR A 72 3.98 7.82 10.55
CA TYR A 72 3.92 6.60 9.75
C TYR A 72 4.24 5.37 10.59
N ARG A 73 5.28 5.46 11.42
CA ARG A 73 5.65 4.43 12.40
C ARG A 73 4.47 4.10 13.31
N GLU A 74 3.90 5.12 13.96
CA GLU A 74 2.77 4.95 14.88
C GLU A 74 1.56 4.30 14.22
N VAL A 75 1.23 4.69 12.98
CA VAL A 75 0.10 4.11 12.26
C VAL A 75 0.34 2.65 11.91
N LEU A 76 1.53 2.31 11.42
CA LEU A 76 1.91 0.92 11.11
C LEU A 76 1.87 0.04 12.37
N MET A 77 2.50 0.47 13.46
CA MET A 77 2.49 -0.25 14.74
C MET A 77 1.07 -0.41 15.29
N ARG A 78 0.27 0.67 15.29
CA ARG A 78 -1.12 0.64 15.77
C ARG A 78 -1.99 -0.33 14.95
N TYR A 79 -1.68 -0.50 13.67
CA TYR A 79 -2.37 -1.47 12.83
C TYR A 79 -1.82 -2.88 12.95
N GLY A 80 -0.74 -3.10 13.70
CA GLY A 80 -0.16 -4.42 13.94
C GLY A 80 0.75 -4.88 12.81
N PHE A 81 1.48 -3.96 12.16
CA PHE A 81 2.63 -4.35 11.34
C PHE A 81 3.74 -4.89 12.26
N ASP A 82 4.26 -6.06 11.92
CA ASP A 82 5.41 -6.70 12.54
C ASP A 82 6.40 -7.03 11.42
N GLU A 83 7.55 -6.39 11.42
CA GLU A 83 8.60 -6.65 10.45
C GLU A 83 9.17 -8.06 10.59
N THR A 84 9.11 -8.70 11.75
CA THR A 84 9.66 -10.05 11.95
C THR A 84 8.71 -11.16 11.49
N ASP A 85 7.43 -10.83 11.30
CA ASP A 85 6.38 -11.75 10.85
C ASP A 85 5.58 -11.16 9.67
N MET A 86 5.84 -11.66 8.46
CA MET A 86 5.17 -11.18 7.24
C MET A 86 3.69 -11.56 7.17
N ASP A 87 3.19 -12.48 8.00
CA ASP A 87 1.76 -12.75 8.10
C ASP A 87 1.00 -11.54 8.67
N SER A 88 1.70 -10.67 9.42
CA SER A 88 1.20 -9.35 9.85
C SER A 88 0.80 -8.46 8.66
N VAL A 89 1.35 -8.70 7.47
CA VAL A 89 0.98 -8.04 6.21
C VAL A 89 -0.13 -8.82 5.51
N THR A 90 0.07 -10.13 5.26
CA THR A 90 -0.86 -10.96 4.48
C THR A 90 -2.27 -10.99 5.08
N GLY A 91 -2.37 -11.10 6.41
CA GLY A 91 -3.65 -11.16 7.12
C GLY A 91 -4.32 -9.81 7.37
N ASN A 92 -3.62 -8.68 7.16
CA ASN A 92 -4.07 -7.39 7.62
C ASN A 92 -4.17 -6.34 6.51
N ILE A 93 -5.38 -6.18 5.99
CA ILE A 93 -5.65 -5.23 4.90
C ILE A 93 -5.28 -3.77 5.23
N ARG A 94 -5.31 -3.36 6.51
CA ARG A 94 -4.93 -1.98 6.88
C ARG A 94 -3.43 -1.78 6.74
N VAL A 95 -2.63 -2.77 7.13
CA VAL A 95 -1.18 -2.79 6.93
C VAL A 95 -0.85 -2.79 5.44
N GLN A 96 -1.52 -3.65 4.65
CA GLN A 96 -1.29 -3.69 3.19
C GLN A 96 -1.56 -2.35 2.51
N ILE A 97 -2.68 -1.69 2.86
CA ILE A 97 -3.03 -0.36 2.34
C ILE A 97 -1.96 0.67 2.74
N ALA A 98 -1.50 0.63 3.99
CA ALA A 98 -0.49 1.57 4.49
C ALA A 98 0.83 1.39 3.72
N LEU A 99 1.34 0.17 3.60
CA LEU A 99 2.56 -0.14 2.86
C LEU A 99 2.44 0.24 1.38
N CYS A 100 1.32 -0.10 0.73
CA CYS A 100 1.04 0.29 -0.65
C CYS A 100 1.13 1.82 -0.82
N ARG A 101 0.45 2.57 0.07
CA ARG A 101 0.46 4.03 0.00
C ARG A 101 1.84 4.63 0.26
N LEU A 102 2.58 4.10 1.24
CA LEU A 102 3.91 4.56 1.59
C LEU A 102 4.94 4.25 0.50
N LYS A 103 4.80 3.15 -0.26
CA LYS A 103 5.61 2.86 -1.45
C LYS A 103 5.54 4.02 -2.46
N TYR A 104 4.33 4.48 -2.78
CA TYR A 104 4.14 5.64 -3.65
C TYR A 104 4.57 6.96 -2.99
N ARG A 105 4.37 7.12 -1.69
CA ARG A 105 4.69 8.39 -0.99
C ARG A 105 6.18 8.74 -1.03
N ARG A 106 7.05 7.76 -1.31
CA ARG A 106 8.49 7.94 -1.51
C ARG A 106 8.86 8.53 -2.88
N LYS A 107 7.92 8.59 -3.82
CA LYS A 107 8.14 9.11 -5.17
C LYS A 107 7.87 10.62 -5.21
N LYS A 108 8.74 11.35 -5.90
CA LYS A 108 8.63 12.82 -6.07
C LYS A 108 7.48 13.26 -6.99
N PRO A 109 7.22 12.61 -8.14
CA PRO A 109 6.20 13.09 -9.06
C PRO A 109 4.80 13.02 -8.43
N PRO A 110 3.92 14.00 -8.69
CA PRO A 110 2.56 14.02 -8.15
C PRO A 110 1.74 12.85 -8.69
N ILE A 111 0.71 12.44 -7.92
CA ILE A 111 -0.22 11.41 -8.36
C ILE A 111 -1.12 12.00 -9.47
N PRO A 112 -1.24 11.36 -10.64
CA PRO A 112 -2.10 11.85 -11.71
C PRO A 112 -3.60 11.82 -11.37
N HIS A 113 -4.35 12.76 -11.94
CA HIS A 113 -5.80 12.87 -11.74
C HIS A 113 -6.62 11.92 -12.64
N THR A 114 -6.05 11.49 -13.76
CA THR A 114 -6.71 10.56 -14.70
C THR A 114 -6.40 9.11 -14.39
N LEU A 115 -7.27 8.20 -14.82
CA LEU A 115 -7.07 6.76 -14.66
C LEU A 115 -5.83 6.29 -15.43
N GLU A 116 -5.68 6.77 -16.67
CA GLU A 116 -4.58 6.42 -17.57
C GLU A 116 -3.24 6.86 -16.97
N GLY A 117 -3.17 8.10 -16.47
CA GLY A 117 -1.97 8.58 -15.81
C GLY A 117 -1.64 7.79 -14.54
N ARG A 118 -2.64 7.39 -13.75
CA ARG A 118 -2.39 6.53 -12.56
C ARG A 118 -1.97 5.11 -12.94
N ALA A 119 -2.44 4.57 -14.06
CA ALA A 119 -1.98 3.28 -14.58
C ALA A 119 -0.50 3.35 -15.00
N GLU A 120 -0.09 4.40 -15.71
CA GLU A 120 1.32 4.66 -16.05
C GLU A 120 2.17 4.86 -14.78
N TYR A 121 1.66 5.63 -13.81
CA TYR A 121 2.31 5.86 -12.53
C TYR A 121 2.49 4.56 -11.73
N TRP A 122 1.48 3.68 -11.72
CA TRP A 122 1.57 2.35 -11.12
C TRP A 122 2.66 1.51 -11.81
N LYS A 123 2.68 1.48 -13.14
CA LYS A 123 3.68 0.72 -13.89
C LYS A 123 5.10 1.19 -13.59
N LEU A 124 5.32 2.51 -13.56
CA LEU A 124 6.62 3.12 -13.34
C LEU A 124 7.13 3.03 -11.89
N HIS A 125 6.23 3.01 -10.90
CA HIS A 125 6.61 3.19 -9.49
C HIS A 125 6.27 2.02 -8.57
N TYR A 126 5.46 1.07 -9.04
CA TYR A 126 4.99 -0.05 -8.23
C TYR A 126 5.31 -1.41 -8.86
N ASN A 127 5.03 -1.56 -10.16
CA ASN A 127 5.26 -2.79 -10.92
C ASN A 127 6.57 -2.69 -11.75
N THR A 128 7.66 -2.45 -11.04
CA THR A 128 9.03 -2.31 -11.59
C THR A 128 9.84 -3.56 -11.29
#